data_AF-A0A1B6BZ04-F1
#
_entry.id   AF-A0A1B6BZ04-F1
#
_cell.length_a   1.000
_cell.length_b   1.000
_cell.length_c   1.000
_cell.angle_alpha   90.00
_cell.angle_beta   90.00
_cell.angle_gamma   90.00
#
_symmetry.space_group_name_H-M   'P 1'
#
loop_
_entity.id
_entity.type
_entity.pdbx_description
1 polymer ?
#
loop_
_entity_poly.entity_id
_entity_poly.type
_entity_poly.pdbx_seq_one_letter_code
_entity_poly.pdbx_strand_id
1 'polypeptide(L)'
;MVPKTHIFLLLYFTMMSGFGFGVGVSINNRETPNVGSVLFRASDLERCLTTKEIALLYTRFSFQQLLPRNTPYNVESMLDYFNMCLDTVERISDKEHYTDILKVMADVFGGYLKGIFLPILNEAFYEGHANLTTVQAFYDIYHDIIALLDTKGQGWMKRRAVQKPIYEILPLPEIEVRDTSYCSEIIFNDKWLHSKHKADPRHIPLPVLDSVARPSSIVVPLRGQGFFSLTDPSSHDVLVKYYTTASGCVAELSKVKEHHMTPLEFDDSFYEWLRTNVLSRLGDETLYIGFSNVLRIKETIHQRIIATINDHNKKDLLTTVETTTETTAETTASTKEFKLEMQLYLLIVLVITIFMFLLYRLLQYCLSKYKRYKKYSMLRTYDAENPESPTTTPDWHSMTPPTGSSTNTQGSTVINMEHDTH
;
A
#
# COMPACT_ATOMS: atom_id res chain seq x y z
N MET A 1 -12.95 -13.03 32.98
CA MET A 1 -11.98 -12.06 33.56
C MET A 1 -10.67 -12.19 32.80
N VAL A 2 -10.37 -11.27 31.88
CA VAL A 2 -9.12 -11.29 31.11
C VAL A 2 -7.95 -10.90 32.03
N PRO A 3 -6.83 -11.65 32.07
CA PRO A 3 -5.73 -11.33 32.96
C PRO A 3 -5.11 -9.97 32.59
N LYS A 4 -4.96 -9.11 33.59
CA LYS A 4 -4.45 -7.73 33.49
C LYS A 4 -3.07 -7.60 32.82
N THR A 5 -2.34 -8.71 32.67
CA THR A 5 -1.02 -8.79 32.01
C THR A 5 -1.10 -8.63 30.49
N HIS A 6 -2.20 -9.02 29.82
CA HIS A 6 -2.34 -8.84 28.37
C HIS A 6 -2.63 -7.39 27.97
N ILE A 7 -3.27 -6.61 28.84
CA ILE A 7 -3.58 -5.20 28.59
C ILE A 7 -2.31 -4.35 28.59
N PHE A 8 -1.33 -4.67 29.45
CA PHE A 8 -0.06 -3.95 29.49
C PHE A 8 0.83 -4.23 28.27
N LEU A 9 0.84 -5.47 27.75
CA LEU A 9 1.58 -5.82 26.53
C LEU A 9 0.99 -5.14 25.28
N LEU A 10 -0.34 -5.02 25.20
CA LEU A 10 -1.03 -4.30 24.11
C LEU A 10 -0.78 -2.78 24.15
N LEU A 11 -0.71 -2.18 25.33
CA LEU A 11 -0.37 -0.75 25.49
C LEU A 11 1.11 -0.47 25.19
N TYR A 12 1.99 -1.42 25.50
CA TYR A 12 3.42 -1.31 25.21
C TYR A 12 3.72 -1.50 23.70
N PHE A 13 3.02 -2.41 23.03
CA PHE A 13 3.14 -2.60 21.57
C PHE A 13 2.63 -1.40 20.76
N THR A 14 1.56 -0.74 21.23
CA THR A 14 1.01 0.47 20.58
C THR A 14 1.88 1.71 20.80
N MET A 15 2.65 1.79 21.91
CA MET A 15 3.63 2.86 22.11
C MET A 15 4.92 2.68 21.31
N MET A 16 5.36 1.45 21.05
CA MET A 16 6.61 1.18 20.31
C MET A 16 6.44 1.14 18.79
N SER A 17 5.23 0.91 18.28
CA SER A 17 4.92 1.04 16.84
C SER A 17 4.76 2.49 16.36
N GLY A 18 4.79 3.47 17.26
CA GLY A 18 4.67 4.91 16.94
C GLY A 18 5.93 5.57 16.36
N PHE A 19 7.04 4.84 16.17
CA PHE A 19 8.31 5.40 15.65
C PHE A 19 8.87 4.63 14.45
N GLY A 20 8.00 4.09 13.60
CA GLY A 20 8.32 3.75 12.21
C GLY A 20 7.64 4.73 11.27
N PHE A 21 8.44 5.52 10.53
CA PHE A 21 7.98 6.38 9.45
C PHE A 21 7.29 5.56 8.35
N GLY A 22 5.98 5.38 8.51
CA GLY A 22 5.05 5.08 7.46
C GLY A 22 3.80 5.85 7.81
N VAL A 23 3.72 7.12 7.38
CA VAL A 23 2.50 7.90 7.52
C VAL A 23 1.48 7.27 6.57
N GLY A 24 0.82 6.20 7.03
CA GLY A 24 -0.47 5.76 6.54
C GLY A 24 -1.47 6.84 6.91
N VAL A 25 -1.50 7.92 6.11
CA VAL A 25 -2.55 8.93 6.21
C VAL A 25 -3.86 8.24 5.87
N SER A 26 -4.69 8.02 6.90
CA SER A 26 -6.12 7.76 6.76
C SER A 26 -6.72 8.70 5.70
N ILE A 27 -7.45 8.15 4.73
CA ILE A 27 -8.08 8.92 3.64
C ILE A 27 -9.25 9.70 4.24
N ASN A 28 -8.95 10.81 4.89
CA ASN A 28 -9.89 11.84 5.31
C ASN A 28 -9.37 13.23 4.91
N ASN A 29 -8.63 13.30 3.79
CA ASN A 29 -8.29 14.59 3.20
C ASN A 29 -9.45 15.04 2.30
N ARG A 30 -10.19 16.04 2.76
CA ARG A 30 -11.21 16.74 1.95
C ARG A 30 -10.60 17.54 0.80
N GLU A 31 -9.28 17.64 0.72
CA GLU A 31 -8.54 18.41 -0.30
C GLU A 31 -8.25 17.57 -1.55
N THR A 32 -8.27 18.22 -2.71
CA THR A 32 -7.94 17.57 -3.99
C THR A 32 -6.46 17.21 -4.04
N PRO A 33 -6.11 15.99 -4.47
CA PRO A 33 -4.72 15.53 -4.42
C PRO A 33 -3.84 16.35 -5.37
N ASN A 34 -2.67 16.78 -4.89
CA ASN A 34 -1.65 17.33 -5.77
C ASN A 34 -0.90 16.20 -6.47
N VAL A 35 -1.14 16.04 -7.77
CA VAL A 35 -0.60 14.94 -8.58
C VAL A 35 0.73 15.25 -9.26
N GLY A 36 1.30 16.44 -9.04
CA GLY A 36 2.49 16.92 -9.74
C GLY A 36 2.23 17.15 -11.23
N SER A 37 3.22 17.64 -11.97
CA SER A 37 3.09 17.96 -13.41
C SER A 37 4.37 17.67 -14.16
N VAL A 38 4.25 17.16 -15.38
CA VAL A 38 5.35 17.07 -16.35
C VAL A 38 5.34 18.23 -17.35
N LEU A 39 4.19 18.90 -17.53
CA LEU A 39 4.03 20.04 -18.42
C LEU A 39 4.52 21.36 -17.81
N PHE A 40 4.34 21.52 -16.50
CA PHE A 40 4.68 22.76 -15.79
C PHE A 40 5.65 22.49 -14.64
N ARG A 41 6.70 23.30 -14.56
CA ARG A 41 7.75 23.20 -13.53
C ARG A 41 7.78 24.45 -12.66
N ALA A 42 8.35 24.33 -11.46
CA ALA A 42 8.53 25.47 -10.58
C ALA A 42 9.32 26.62 -11.24
N SER A 43 10.29 26.29 -12.10
CA SER A 43 11.08 27.27 -12.86
C SER A 43 10.26 28.06 -13.89
N ASP A 44 9.09 27.56 -14.33
CA ASP A 44 8.23 28.31 -15.25
C ASP A 44 7.64 29.57 -14.60
N LEU A 45 7.61 29.63 -13.26
CA LEU A 45 7.20 30.81 -12.51
C LEU A 45 8.25 31.93 -12.51
N GLU A 46 9.50 31.62 -12.91
CA GLU A 46 10.59 32.59 -12.95
C GLU A 46 10.59 33.43 -14.24
N ARG A 47 9.74 33.08 -15.22
CA ARG A 47 9.59 33.80 -16.50
C ARG A 47 8.18 34.38 -16.66
N CYS A 48 8.04 35.37 -17.55
CA CYS A 48 6.74 35.85 -17.97
C CYS A 48 6.03 34.79 -18.81
N LEU A 49 4.88 34.32 -18.33
CA LEU A 49 4.01 33.39 -19.06
C LEU A 49 3.15 34.13 -20.09
N THR A 50 2.93 33.48 -21.23
CA THR A 50 1.99 33.96 -22.24
C THR A 50 0.54 33.76 -21.78
N THR A 51 -0.41 34.49 -22.38
CA THR A 51 -1.84 34.31 -22.12
C THR A 51 -2.30 32.86 -22.34
N LYS A 52 -1.74 32.21 -23.37
CA LYS A 52 -2.01 30.79 -23.66
C LYS A 52 -1.53 29.88 -22.53
N GLU A 53 -0.32 30.07 -22.02
CA GLU A 53 0.22 29.26 -20.92
C GLU A 53 -0.56 29.45 -19.62
N ILE A 54 -0.98 30.69 -19.33
CA ILE A 54 -1.85 30.99 -18.18
C ILE A 54 -3.19 30.27 -18.32
N ALA A 55 -3.79 30.28 -19.51
CA ALA A 55 -5.03 29.54 -19.77
C ALA A 55 -4.84 28.03 -19.57
N LEU A 56 -3.75 27.44 -20.07
CA LEU A 56 -3.46 26.02 -19.88
C LEU A 56 -3.22 25.65 -18.40
N LEU A 57 -2.54 26.51 -17.63
CA LEU A 57 -2.39 26.34 -16.19
C LEU A 57 -3.73 26.36 -15.46
N TYR A 58 -4.62 27.29 -15.81
CA TYR A 58 -5.96 27.36 -15.24
C TYR A 58 -6.80 26.13 -15.61
N THR A 59 -6.74 25.69 -16.87
CA THR A 59 -7.38 24.45 -17.32
C THR A 59 -6.87 23.24 -16.55
N ARG A 60 -5.56 23.17 -16.30
CA ARG A 60 -4.95 22.11 -15.49
C ARG A 60 -5.49 22.09 -14.07
N PHE A 61 -5.57 23.27 -13.44
CA PHE A 61 -6.15 23.42 -12.11
C PHE A 61 -7.59 22.90 -12.07
N SER A 62 -8.41 23.24 -13.06
CA SER A 62 -9.79 22.78 -13.19
C SER A 62 -9.89 21.26 -13.31
N PHE A 63 -9.08 20.62 -14.17
CA PHE A 63 -9.06 19.15 -14.26
C PHE A 63 -8.62 18.51 -12.93
N GLN A 64 -7.67 19.11 -12.22
CA GLN A 64 -7.26 18.58 -10.91
C GLN A 64 -8.40 18.63 -9.88
N GLN A 65 -9.36 19.55 -10.02
CA GLN A 65 -10.55 19.58 -9.17
C GLN A 65 -11.54 18.45 -9.46
N LEU A 66 -11.48 17.85 -10.65
CA LEU A 66 -12.33 16.73 -11.03
C LEU A 66 -11.82 15.40 -10.45
N LEU A 67 -10.54 15.32 -10.07
CA LEU A 67 -9.95 14.08 -9.57
C LEU A 67 -10.70 13.51 -8.35
N PRO A 68 -11.03 12.21 -8.36
CA PRO A 68 -11.66 11.57 -7.22
C PRO A 68 -10.79 11.65 -5.96
N ARG A 69 -11.38 12.19 -4.89
CA ARG A 69 -10.70 12.41 -3.60
C ARG A 69 -10.58 11.12 -2.78
N ASN A 70 -11.56 10.23 -2.96
CA ASN A 70 -11.61 8.95 -2.30
C ASN A 70 -11.35 7.85 -3.31
N THR A 71 -10.72 6.77 -2.84
CA THR A 71 -10.62 5.53 -3.59
C THR A 71 -12.02 5.05 -3.98
N PRO A 72 -12.32 4.86 -5.28
CA PRO A 72 -13.63 4.36 -5.68
C PRO A 72 -13.81 2.92 -5.19
N TYR A 73 -14.99 2.62 -4.64
CA TYR A 73 -15.32 1.26 -4.18
C TYR A 73 -15.43 0.28 -5.37
N ASN A 74 -15.93 0.77 -6.52
CA ASN A 74 -16.04 0.02 -7.77
C ASN A 74 -15.03 0.53 -8.80
N VAL A 75 -14.13 -0.34 -9.23
CA VAL A 75 -13.08 -0.06 -10.21
C VAL A 75 -13.66 0.20 -11.61
N GLU A 76 -14.74 -0.48 -12.00
CA GLU A 76 -15.36 -0.33 -13.33
C GLU A 76 -16.00 1.05 -13.48
N SER A 77 -16.71 1.53 -12.45
CA SER A 77 -17.28 2.88 -12.45
C SER A 77 -16.21 3.98 -12.57
N MET A 78 -14.99 3.69 -12.12
CA MET A 78 -13.86 4.61 -12.30
C MET A 78 -13.39 4.63 -13.76
N LEU A 79 -13.46 3.50 -14.47
CA LEU A 79 -13.09 3.44 -15.88
C LEU A 79 -14.10 4.23 -16.71
N ASP A 80 -15.40 4.05 -16.44
CA ASP A 80 -16.47 4.82 -17.07
C ASP A 80 -16.29 6.33 -16.84
N TYR A 81 -15.90 6.71 -15.62
CA TYR A 81 -15.62 8.11 -15.28
C TYR A 81 -14.45 8.69 -16.10
N PHE A 82 -13.38 7.93 -16.30
CA PHE A 82 -12.23 8.36 -17.11
C PHE A 82 -12.62 8.52 -18.58
N ASN A 83 -13.34 7.55 -19.13
CA ASN A 83 -13.82 7.59 -20.50
C ASN A 83 -14.77 8.78 -20.72
N MET A 84 -15.68 9.04 -19.77
CA MET A 84 -16.56 10.21 -19.82
C MET A 84 -15.78 11.53 -19.84
N CYS A 85 -14.68 11.64 -19.10
CA CYS A 85 -13.82 12.83 -19.11
C CYS A 85 -13.15 13.01 -20.49
N LEU A 86 -12.63 11.93 -21.08
CA LEU A 86 -12.04 11.92 -22.43
C LEU A 86 -13.06 12.35 -23.49
N ASP A 87 -14.23 11.72 -23.52
CA ASP A 87 -15.31 12.04 -24.45
C ASP A 87 -15.78 13.48 -24.31
N THR A 88 -15.82 13.99 -23.08
CA THR A 88 -16.20 15.38 -22.81
C THR A 88 -15.19 16.35 -23.40
N VAL A 89 -13.89 16.10 -23.26
CA VAL A 89 -12.85 16.96 -23.86
C VAL A 89 -12.96 16.98 -25.38
N GLU A 90 -13.21 15.84 -26.01
CA GLU A 90 -13.43 15.75 -27.45
C GLU A 90 -14.65 16.56 -27.90
N ARG A 91 -15.75 16.51 -27.14
CA ARG A 91 -16.99 17.22 -27.50
C ARG A 91 -16.91 18.73 -27.31
N ILE A 92 -16.21 19.22 -26.29
CA ILE A 92 -16.21 20.65 -25.94
C ILE A 92 -15.07 21.45 -26.59
N SER A 93 -14.05 20.77 -27.12
CA SER A 93 -12.85 21.44 -27.64
C SER A 93 -12.95 21.66 -29.14
N ASP A 94 -12.63 22.88 -29.58
CA ASP A 94 -12.41 23.14 -31.00
C ASP A 94 -11.16 22.39 -31.50
N LYS A 95 -11.16 22.00 -32.79
CA LYS A 95 -10.07 21.21 -33.41
C LYS A 95 -8.68 21.83 -33.22
N GLU A 96 -8.60 23.16 -33.19
CA GLU A 96 -7.34 23.89 -33.01
C GLU A 96 -6.74 23.72 -31.60
N HIS A 97 -7.59 23.64 -30.58
CA HIS A 97 -7.18 23.62 -29.16
C HIS A 97 -7.28 22.24 -28.51
N TYR A 98 -7.95 21.29 -29.15
CA TYR A 98 -8.17 19.94 -28.66
C TYR A 98 -6.89 19.27 -28.15
N THR A 99 -5.81 19.29 -28.93
CA THR A 99 -4.55 18.64 -28.55
C THR A 99 -3.93 19.26 -27.29
N ASP A 100 -3.99 20.58 -27.13
CA ASP A 100 -3.44 21.25 -25.96
C ASP A 100 -4.25 20.93 -24.70
N ILE A 101 -5.59 20.95 -24.80
CA ILE A 101 -6.49 20.60 -23.70
C ILE A 101 -6.32 19.12 -23.32
N LEU A 102 -6.23 18.23 -24.30
CA LEU A 102 -6.03 16.80 -24.08
C LEU A 102 -4.70 16.53 -23.36
N LYS A 103 -3.61 17.21 -23.74
CA LYS A 103 -2.32 17.11 -23.04
C LYS A 103 -2.42 17.58 -21.58
N VAL A 104 -3.11 18.69 -21.34
CA VAL A 104 -3.31 19.20 -19.98
C VAL A 104 -4.11 18.22 -19.13
N MET A 105 -5.17 17.62 -19.69
CA MET A 105 -5.91 16.57 -19.01
C MET A 105 -5.03 15.35 -18.73
N ALA A 106 -4.31 14.87 -19.74
CA ALA A 106 -3.38 13.73 -19.62
C ALA A 106 -2.31 13.96 -18.54
N ASP A 107 -1.83 15.21 -18.36
CA ASP A 107 -0.86 15.53 -17.29
C ASP A 107 -1.47 15.34 -15.88
N VAL A 108 -2.72 15.74 -15.69
CA VAL A 108 -3.42 15.60 -14.41
C VAL A 108 -3.75 14.13 -14.15
N PHE A 109 -4.39 13.47 -15.12
CA PHE A 109 -4.84 12.09 -14.97
C PHE A 109 -3.66 11.11 -14.92
N GLY A 110 -2.60 11.34 -15.71
CA GLY A 110 -1.38 10.54 -15.66
C GLY A 110 -0.71 10.59 -14.29
N GLY A 111 -0.64 11.77 -13.68
CA GLY A 111 -0.12 11.93 -12.31
C GLY A 111 -0.99 11.24 -11.27
N TYR A 112 -2.32 11.31 -11.41
CA TYR A 112 -3.26 10.62 -10.53
C TYR A 112 -3.16 9.09 -10.65
N LEU A 113 -3.15 8.56 -11.88
CA LEU A 113 -3.00 7.13 -12.17
C LEU A 113 -1.70 6.60 -11.57
N LYS A 114 -0.57 7.22 -11.88
CA LYS A 114 0.74 6.80 -11.38
C LYS A 114 0.84 6.87 -9.85
N GLY A 115 0.44 8.01 -9.29
CA GLY A 115 0.67 8.33 -7.89
C GLY A 115 -0.29 7.63 -6.94
N ILE A 116 -1.56 7.46 -7.33
CA ILE A 116 -2.64 7.10 -6.42
C ILE A 116 -3.38 5.85 -6.90
N PHE A 117 -3.89 5.86 -8.13
CA PHE A 117 -4.90 4.88 -8.54
C PHE A 117 -4.32 3.53 -9.00
N LEU A 118 -3.29 3.48 -9.85
CA LEU A 118 -2.67 2.22 -10.27
C LEU A 118 -2.14 1.37 -9.11
N PRO A 119 -1.53 1.93 -8.04
CA PRO A 119 -1.19 1.16 -6.84
C PRO A 119 -2.39 0.44 -6.22
N ILE A 120 -3.51 1.16 -6.08
CA ILE A 120 -4.75 0.65 -5.51
C ILE A 120 -5.35 -0.42 -6.43
N LEU A 121 -5.40 -0.14 -7.73
CA LEU A 121 -5.89 -1.05 -8.75
C LEU A 121 -5.11 -2.36 -8.76
N ASN A 122 -3.77 -2.29 -8.71
CA ASN A 122 -2.92 -3.48 -8.64
C ASN A 122 -3.24 -4.31 -7.40
N GLU A 123 -3.40 -3.67 -6.24
CA GLU A 123 -3.74 -4.39 -5.01
C GLU A 123 -5.13 -5.03 -5.11
N ALA A 124 -6.14 -4.30 -5.57
CA ALA A 124 -7.49 -4.83 -5.77
C ALA A 124 -7.49 -6.03 -6.75
N PHE A 125 -6.65 -5.99 -7.78
CA PHE A 125 -6.46 -7.11 -8.71
C PHE A 125 -5.83 -8.34 -8.05
N TYR A 126 -4.83 -8.15 -7.18
CA TYR A 126 -4.22 -9.25 -6.41
C TYR A 126 -5.15 -9.80 -5.32
N GLU A 127 -6.05 -8.97 -4.77
CA GLU A 127 -7.11 -9.34 -3.83
C GLU A 127 -8.28 -10.08 -4.51
N GLY A 128 -8.42 -9.94 -5.83
CA GLY A 128 -9.50 -10.55 -6.62
C GLY A 128 -10.76 -9.70 -6.76
N HIS A 129 -10.65 -8.40 -6.53
CA HIS A 129 -11.75 -7.42 -6.66
C HIS A 129 -11.71 -6.61 -7.96
N ALA A 130 -10.67 -6.77 -8.78
CA ALA A 130 -10.60 -6.20 -10.12
C ALA A 130 -10.37 -7.30 -11.15
N ASN A 131 -11.10 -7.24 -12.27
CA ASN A 131 -10.93 -8.18 -13.37
C ASN A 131 -9.75 -7.75 -14.28
N LEU A 132 -9.18 -8.71 -15.02
CA LEU A 132 -8.04 -8.45 -15.89
C LEU A 132 -8.32 -7.40 -16.96
N THR A 133 -9.47 -7.48 -17.61
CA THR A 133 -9.86 -6.59 -18.72
C THR A 133 -9.87 -5.12 -18.28
N THR A 134 -10.49 -4.83 -17.13
CA THR A 134 -10.57 -3.49 -16.55
C THR A 134 -9.20 -2.99 -16.14
N VAL A 135 -8.37 -3.84 -15.53
CA VAL A 135 -7.01 -3.47 -15.16
C VAL A 135 -6.18 -3.13 -16.40
N GLN A 136 -6.25 -3.94 -17.45
CA GLN A 136 -5.58 -3.69 -18.72
C GLN A 136 -6.01 -2.38 -19.34
N ALA A 137 -7.32 -2.09 -19.39
CA ALA A 137 -7.84 -0.84 -19.92
C ALA A 137 -7.24 0.40 -19.23
N PHE A 138 -7.05 0.35 -17.90
CA PHE A 138 -6.37 1.45 -17.18
C PHE A 138 -4.89 1.57 -17.52
N TYR A 139 -4.18 0.46 -17.70
CA TYR A 139 -2.78 0.48 -18.13
C TYR A 139 -2.64 0.98 -19.57
N ASP A 140 -3.56 0.62 -20.47
CA ASP A 140 -3.60 1.12 -21.84
C ASP A 140 -3.80 2.63 -21.85
N ILE A 141 -4.80 3.16 -21.10
CA ILE A 141 -5.01 4.61 -20.92
C ILE A 141 -3.73 5.28 -20.36
N TYR A 142 -3.10 4.67 -19.37
CA TYR A 142 -1.87 5.22 -18.79
C TYR A 142 -0.71 5.25 -19.79
N HIS A 143 -0.55 4.20 -20.61
CA HIS A 143 0.47 4.14 -21.65
C HIS A 143 0.21 5.15 -22.77
N ASP A 144 -1.04 5.34 -23.17
CA ASP A 144 -1.44 6.36 -24.13
C ASP A 144 -1.13 7.77 -23.62
N ILE A 145 -1.39 8.05 -22.33
CA ILE A 145 -1.02 9.31 -21.68
C ILE A 145 0.50 9.52 -21.70
N ILE A 146 1.27 8.48 -21.35
CA ILE A 146 2.73 8.50 -21.36
C ILE A 146 3.27 8.82 -22.76
N ALA A 147 2.69 8.19 -23.79
CA ALA A 147 3.06 8.40 -25.18
C ALA A 147 2.68 9.81 -25.68
N LEU A 148 1.46 10.27 -25.36
CA LEU A 148 0.96 11.59 -25.75
C LEU A 148 1.82 12.73 -25.20
N LEU A 149 2.35 12.56 -23.98
CA LEU A 149 3.14 13.56 -23.28
C LEU A 149 4.65 13.39 -23.47
N ASP A 150 5.09 12.33 -24.15
CA ASP A 150 6.50 11.95 -24.30
C ASP A 150 7.27 12.02 -22.97
N THR A 151 6.78 11.30 -21.96
CA THR A 151 7.27 11.43 -20.59
C THR A 151 7.49 10.09 -19.90
N LYS A 152 8.26 10.09 -18.80
CA LYS A 152 8.35 8.97 -17.84
C LYS A 152 7.63 9.28 -16.52
N GLY A 153 6.88 10.38 -16.48
CA GLY A 153 6.16 10.83 -15.30
C GLY A 153 7.06 11.28 -14.15
N GLN A 154 8.27 11.78 -14.42
CA GLN A 154 9.23 12.17 -13.37
C GLN A 154 8.77 13.39 -12.55
N GLY A 155 7.96 14.27 -13.14
CA GLY A 155 7.37 15.44 -12.47
C GLY A 155 6.05 15.15 -11.73
N TRP A 156 5.50 13.95 -11.90
CA TRP A 156 4.29 13.53 -11.20
C TRP A 156 4.60 13.06 -9.78
N MET A 157 3.53 12.99 -8.98
CA MET A 157 3.54 12.41 -7.65
C MET A 157 4.16 11.01 -7.66
N LYS A 158 5.02 10.75 -6.67
CA LYS A 158 5.56 9.40 -6.44
C LYS A 158 4.45 8.45 -6.05
N ARG A 159 4.62 7.19 -6.45
CA ARG A 159 3.69 6.11 -6.14
C ARG A 159 3.42 6.04 -4.64
N ARG A 160 2.14 6.13 -4.26
CA ARG A 160 1.71 6.07 -2.87
C ARG A 160 1.71 4.62 -2.39
N ALA A 161 2.18 4.42 -1.16
CA ALA A 161 2.01 3.14 -0.48
C ALA A 161 0.52 2.89 -0.20
N VAL A 162 0.04 1.72 -0.58
CA VAL A 162 -1.33 1.28 -0.32
C VAL A 162 -1.40 0.76 1.12
N GLN A 163 -2.43 1.19 1.86
CA GLN A 163 -2.78 0.56 3.14
C GLN A 163 -3.57 -0.69 2.83
N LYS A 164 -3.05 -1.85 3.24
CA LYS A 164 -3.55 -3.17 2.87
C LYS A 164 -4.22 -3.85 4.07
N PRO A 165 -5.23 -4.71 3.85
CA PRO A 165 -5.94 -4.91 2.59
C PRO A 165 -6.87 -3.73 2.25
N ILE A 166 -7.22 -3.56 0.99
CA ILE A 166 -8.20 -2.54 0.56
C ILE A 166 -9.61 -3.06 0.82
N TYR A 167 -9.88 -4.28 0.39
CA TYR A 167 -11.17 -4.95 0.54
C TYR A 167 -11.04 -6.21 1.40
N GLU A 168 -12.16 -6.72 1.88
CA GLU A 168 -12.18 -8.05 2.49
C GLU A 168 -11.81 -9.10 1.43
N ILE A 169 -10.77 -9.89 1.72
CA ILE A 169 -10.29 -10.92 0.80
C ILE A 169 -11.07 -12.19 1.04
N LEU A 170 -11.72 -12.70 0.00
CA LEU A 170 -12.42 -13.98 0.07
C LEU A 170 -11.45 -15.13 -0.24
N PRO A 171 -11.54 -16.25 0.49
CA PRO A 171 -10.76 -17.45 0.18
C PRO A 171 -11.10 -17.96 -1.23
N LEU A 172 -10.26 -18.86 -1.73
CA LEU A 172 -10.56 -19.61 -2.93
C LEU A 172 -11.75 -20.55 -2.67
N PRO A 173 -12.56 -20.86 -3.69
CA PRO A 173 -13.63 -21.84 -3.57
C PRO A 173 -13.07 -23.19 -3.09
N GLU A 174 -13.91 -23.96 -2.41
CA GLU A 174 -13.55 -25.33 -2.04
C GLU A 174 -13.21 -26.17 -3.28
N ILE A 175 -12.28 -27.10 -3.10
CA ILE A 175 -11.81 -27.98 -4.16
C ILE A 175 -12.96 -28.92 -4.54
N GLU A 176 -13.44 -28.80 -5.77
CA GLU A 176 -14.51 -29.65 -6.30
C GLU A 176 -14.12 -31.13 -6.35
N VAL A 177 -15.08 -32.03 -6.20
CA VAL A 177 -14.83 -33.45 -6.44
C VAL A 177 -14.86 -33.68 -7.95
N ARG A 178 -13.79 -34.25 -8.51
CA ARG A 178 -13.65 -34.53 -9.94
C ARG A 178 -13.50 -36.03 -10.18
N ASP A 179 -13.94 -36.48 -11.36
CA ASP A 179 -13.75 -37.87 -11.82
C ASP A 179 -12.28 -38.16 -12.19
N THR A 180 -11.50 -37.12 -12.48
CA THR A 180 -10.07 -37.22 -12.81
C THR A 180 -9.22 -36.78 -11.62
N SER A 181 -8.12 -37.52 -11.38
CA SER A 181 -7.21 -37.23 -10.28
C SER A 181 -6.46 -35.93 -10.49
N TYR A 182 -6.47 -35.06 -9.48
CA TYR A 182 -5.69 -33.83 -9.46
C TYR A 182 -4.18 -34.07 -9.69
N CYS A 183 -3.65 -35.17 -9.15
CA CYS A 183 -2.23 -35.53 -9.30
C CYS A 183 -1.83 -35.84 -10.74
N SER A 184 -2.78 -36.19 -11.60
CA SER A 184 -2.51 -36.45 -13.01
C SER A 184 -2.14 -35.18 -13.79
N GLU A 185 -2.45 -34.00 -13.27
CA GLU A 185 -2.13 -32.70 -13.87
C GLU A 185 -0.81 -32.10 -13.37
N ILE A 186 -0.19 -32.67 -12.33
CA ILE A 186 1.07 -32.20 -11.78
C ILE A 186 2.26 -32.87 -12.48
N ILE A 187 3.29 -32.08 -12.81
CA ILE A 187 4.59 -32.61 -13.22
C ILE A 187 5.40 -32.87 -11.95
N PHE A 188 5.74 -34.12 -11.70
CA PHE A 188 6.72 -34.49 -10.68
C PHE A 188 8.13 -34.36 -11.26
N ASN A 189 9.13 -34.08 -10.43
CA ASN A 189 10.47 -33.79 -10.91
C ASN A 189 11.18 -35.05 -11.46
N ASP A 190 11.39 -35.10 -12.78
CA ASP A 190 12.04 -36.21 -13.47
C ASP A 190 13.55 -36.33 -13.20
N LYS A 191 14.20 -35.36 -12.54
CA LYS A 191 15.61 -35.52 -12.11
C LYS A 191 15.81 -36.61 -11.04
N TRP A 192 14.73 -37.25 -10.59
CA TRP A 192 14.75 -38.50 -9.84
C TRP A 192 14.70 -39.76 -10.71
N LEU A 193 14.35 -39.69 -12.01
CA LEU A 193 14.24 -40.86 -12.91
C LEU A 193 15.58 -41.53 -13.27
N HIS A 194 16.72 -40.88 -13.06
CA HIS A 194 18.05 -41.48 -13.26
C HIS A 194 18.71 -41.97 -11.97
N SER A 195 18.07 -41.76 -10.81
CA SER A 195 18.38 -42.51 -9.60
C SER A 195 17.72 -43.88 -9.72
N LYS A 196 18.42 -44.96 -9.39
CA LYS A 196 17.83 -46.33 -9.32
C LYS A 196 16.72 -46.47 -8.26
N HIS A 197 16.33 -45.38 -7.61
CA HIS A 197 15.15 -45.29 -6.76
C HIS A 197 14.03 -44.59 -7.54
N LYS A 198 12.91 -45.29 -7.71
CA LYS A 198 11.64 -44.78 -8.28
C LYS A 198 11.43 -43.30 -7.92
N ALA A 199 11.02 -42.49 -8.89
CA ALA A 199 10.60 -41.11 -8.68
C ALA A 199 9.78 -41.03 -7.39
N ASP A 200 10.23 -40.20 -6.46
CA ASP A 200 9.63 -40.11 -5.15
C ASP A 200 8.32 -39.28 -5.25
N PRO A 201 7.12 -39.87 -5.08
CA PRO A 201 5.87 -39.14 -5.12
C PRO A 201 5.68 -38.21 -3.90
N ARG A 202 6.63 -38.21 -2.95
CA ARG A 202 6.53 -37.56 -1.63
C ARG A 202 6.78 -36.04 -1.63
N HIS A 203 6.95 -35.38 -2.78
CA HIS A 203 7.16 -33.91 -2.81
C HIS A 203 6.46 -33.26 -4.00
N ILE A 204 5.45 -32.43 -3.72
CA ILE A 204 4.84 -31.58 -4.76
C ILE A 204 5.81 -30.44 -5.07
N PRO A 205 6.31 -30.32 -6.32
CA PRO A 205 7.27 -29.29 -6.67
C PRO A 205 6.62 -27.91 -6.66
N LEU A 206 7.30 -26.94 -6.07
CA LEU A 206 6.88 -25.53 -6.03
C LEU A 206 7.20 -24.80 -7.34
N PRO A 207 6.49 -23.71 -7.68
CA PRO A 207 6.82 -22.89 -8.83
C PRO A 207 8.21 -22.22 -8.70
N VAL A 208 8.82 -21.86 -9.82
CA VAL A 208 10.16 -21.26 -9.87
C VAL A 208 10.11 -19.99 -10.72
N LEU A 209 10.62 -18.88 -10.16
CA LEU A 209 10.80 -17.62 -10.89
C LEU A 209 12.17 -17.61 -11.59
N ASP A 210 12.26 -16.92 -12.72
CA ASP A 210 13.52 -16.66 -13.41
C ASP A 210 14.49 -15.81 -12.57
N SER A 211 13.96 -14.90 -11.76
CA SER A 211 14.72 -14.02 -10.88
C SER A 211 13.90 -13.62 -9.66
N VAL A 212 14.49 -13.71 -8.46
CA VAL A 212 13.81 -13.33 -7.20
C VAL A 212 13.69 -11.81 -7.07
N ALA A 213 14.67 -11.06 -7.57
CA ALA A 213 14.72 -9.61 -7.38
C ALA A 213 13.88 -8.85 -8.41
N ARG A 214 13.80 -9.37 -9.63
CA ARG A 214 13.09 -8.78 -10.78
C ARG A 214 12.50 -9.93 -11.60
N PRO A 215 11.39 -10.51 -11.16
CA PRO A 215 10.81 -11.64 -11.87
C PRO A 215 10.20 -11.17 -13.18
N SER A 216 10.47 -11.88 -14.27
CA SER A 216 9.82 -11.64 -15.55
C SER A 216 8.96 -12.83 -15.98
N SER A 217 9.34 -14.02 -15.54
CA SER A 217 8.71 -15.28 -15.95
C SER A 217 8.64 -16.26 -14.79
N ILE A 218 7.68 -17.18 -14.88
CA ILE A 218 7.47 -18.24 -13.90
C ILE A 218 7.35 -19.60 -14.60
N VAL A 219 7.99 -20.59 -13.99
CA VAL A 219 7.80 -22.01 -14.30
C VAL A 219 6.86 -22.60 -13.25
N VAL A 220 5.75 -23.16 -13.71
CA VAL A 220 4.71 -23.76 -12.89
C VAL A 220 4.64 -25.26 -13.21
N PRO A 221 4.73 -26.16 -12.20
CA PRO A 221 4.75 -27.61 -12.40
C PRO A 221 3.40 -28.25 -12.79
N LEU A 222 2.74 -27.70 -13.80
CA LEU A 222 1.52 -28.24 -14.39
C LEU A 222 1.83 -28.93 -15.73
N ARG A 223 1.15 -30.03 -16.04
CA ARG A 223 1.24 -30.69 -17.35
C ARG A 223 0.71 -29.76 -18.44
N GLY A 224 1.39 -29.76 -19.59
CA GLY A 224 1.11 -28.86 -20.71
C GLY A 224 2.08 -27.68 -20.73
N GLN A 225 1.55 -26.45 -20.83
CA GLN A 225 2.36 -25.24 -20.76
C GLN A 225 2.75 -24.97 -19.31
N GLY A 226 4.04 -25.12 -19.00
CA GLY A 226 4.59 -24.88 -17.67
C GLY A 226 5.39 -23.58 -17.55
N PHE A 227 5.56 -22.81 -18.62
CA PHE A 227 6.33 -21.55 -18.63
C PHE A 227 5.44 -20.37 -19.04
N PHE A 228 5.45 -19.33 -18.22
CA PHE A 228 4.59 -18.16 -18.38
C PHE A 228 5.39 -16.87 -18.18
N SER A 229 5.13 -15.87 -19.01
CA SER A 229 5.55 -14.49 -18.73
C SER A 229 4.60 -13.90 -17.69
N LEU A 230 5.13 -13.27 -16.64
CA LEU A 230 4.33 -12.73 -15.54
C LEU A 230 3.52 -11.50 -15.93
N THR A 231 3.83 -10.85 -17.05
CA THR A 231 3.11 -9.68 -17.56
C THR A 231 2.20 -10.00 -18.73
N ASP A 232 2.13 -11.28 -19.15
CA ASP A 232 1.31 -11.70 -20.28
C ASP A 232 -0.11 -12.09 -19.81
N PRO A 233 -1.17 -11.73 -20.55
CA PRO A 233 -2.55 -12.09 -20.20
C PRO A 233 -2.78 -13.60 -20.02
N SER A 234 -2.05 -14.44 -20.76
CA SER A 234 -2.12 -15.90 -20.67
C SER A 234 -1.67 -16.46 -19.31
N SER A 235 -0.98 -15.67 -18.49
CA SER A 235 -0.55 -16.04 -17.14
C SER A 235 -1.61 -15.79 -16.07
N HIS A 236 -2.75 -15.18 -16.42
CA HIS A 236 -3.82 -14.90 -15.47
C HIS A 236 -4.25 -16.16 -14.72
N ASP A 237 -4.27 -16.05 -13.40
CA ASP A 237 -4.62 -17.07 -12.41
C ASP A 237 -3.75 -18.32 -12.45
N VAL A 238 -2.56 -18.27 -13.07
CA VAL A 238 -1.68 -19.45 -13.17
C VAL A 238 -1.29 -20.00 -11.79
N LEU A 239 -1.04 -19.12 -10.81
CA LEU A 239 -0.74 -19.54 -9.44
C LEU A 239 -1.96 -20.08 -8.70
N VAL A 240 -3.15 -19.51 -8.94
CA VAL A 240 -4.40 -20.03 -8.37
C VAL A 240 -4.69 -21.42 -8.93
N LYS A 241 -4.55 -21.59 -10.25
CA LYS A 241 -4.71 -22.89 -10.92
C LYS A 241 -3.75 -23.91 -10.34
N TYR A 242 -2.46 -23.57 -10.23
CA TYR A 242 -1.47 -24.46 -9.65
C TYR A 242 -1.79 -24.81 -8.20
N TYR A 243 -2.05 -23.82 -7.35
CA TYR A 243 -2.30 -24.06 -5.92
C TYR A 243 -3.53 -24.97 -5.72
N THR A 244 -4.63 -24.70 -6.43
CA THR A 244 -5.84 -25.52 -6.35
C THR A 244 -5.59 -26.94 -6.83
N THR A 245 -4.89 -27.13 -7.96
CA THR A 245 -4.55 -28.46 -8.48
C THR A 245 -3.60 -29.21 -7.54
N ALA A 246 -2.55 -28.55 -7.06
CA ALA A 246 -1.58 -29.12 -6.14
C ALA A 246 -2.23 -29.50 -4.81
N SER A 247 -3.02 -28.60 -4.21
CA SER A 247 -3.74 -28.86 -2.96
C SER A 247 -4.76 -30.00 -3.10
N GLY A 248 -5.47 -30.09 -4.24
CA GLY A 248 -6.33 -31.22 -4.56
C GLY A 248 -5.55 -32.53 -4.63
N CYS A 249 -4.37 -32.51 -5.26
CA CYS A 249 -3.48 -33.67 -5.29
C CYS A 249 -3.02 -34.06 -3.89
N VAL A 250 -2.58 -33.13 -3.04
CA VAL A 250 -2.22 -33.45 -1.64
C VAL A 250 -3.39 -34.09 -0.90
N ALA A 251 -4.61 -33.57 -1.07
CA ALA A 251 -5.80 -34.11 -0.42
C ALA A 251 -6.17 -35.52 -0.90
N GLU A 252 -5.91 -35.85 -2.17
CA GLU A 252 -6.03 -37.22 -2.69
C GLU A 252 -4.96 -38.14 -2.08
N LEU A 253 -3.70 -37.70 -2.11
CA LEU A 253 -2.55 -38.47 -1.62
C LEU A 253 -2.62 -38.70 -0.11
N SER A 254 -3.13 -37.76 0.68
CA SER A 254 -3.25 -37.88 2.13
C SER A 254 -4.23 -38.97 2.58
N LYS A 255 -5.12 -39.42 1.69
CA LYS A 255 -6.03 -40.56 1.96
C LYS A 255 -5.31 -41.90 1.83
N VAL A 256 -4.17 -41.94 1.14
CA VAL A 256 -3.39 -43.15 0.90
C VAL A 256 -2.34 -43.29 2.01
N LYS A 257 -2.33 -44.44 2.71
CA LYS A 257 -1.48 -44.69 3.89
C LYS A 257 0.04 -44.61 3.65
N GLU A 258 0.49 -44.57 2.39
CA GLU A 258 1.92 -44.59 2.01
C GLU A 258 2.51 -43.20 1.74
N HIS A 259 1.79 -42.11 2.04
CA HIS A 259 2.25 -40.75 1.78
C HIS A 259 2.38 -39.90 3.03
N HIS A 260 3.42 -39.06 3.04
CA HIS A 260 3.88 -38.33 4.21
C HIS A 260 3.56 -36.83 4.18
N MET A 261 3.11 -36.27 3.05
CA MET A 261 2.79 -34.84 2.98
C MET A 261 1.31 -34.61 3.29
N THR A 262 1.06 -33.90 4.39
CA THR A 262 -0.26 -33.44 4.80
C THR A 262 -0.64 -32.14 4.06
N PRO A 263 -1.94 -31.82 3.92
CA PRO A 263 -2.38 -30.55 3.38
C PRO A 263 -1.75 -29.33 4.08
N LEU A 264 -1.54 -29.41 5.39
CA LEU A 264 -0.91 -28.34 6.17
C LEU A 264 0.56 -28.15 5.86
N GLU A 265 1.34 -29.23 5.75
CA GLU A 265 2.76 -29.13 5.39
C GLU A 265 2.95 -28.54 3.98
N PHE A 266 2.04 -28.84 3.05
CA PHE A 266 2.02 -28.22 1.74
C PHE A 266 1.65 -26.74 1.82
N ASP A 267 0.56 -26.39 2.52
CA ASP A 267 0.10 -25.02 2.70
C ASP A 267 1.21 -24.15 3.35
N ASP A 268 1.91 -24.65 4.35
CA ASP A 268 3.07 -23.99 4.99
C ASP A 268 4.22 -23.79 4.00
N SER A 269 4.60 -24.84 3.26
CA SER A 269 5.67 -24.78 2.26
C SER A 269 5.35 -23.78 1.13
N PHE A 270 4.12 -23.79 0.65
CA PHE A 270 3.66 -22.89 -0.40
C PHE A 270 3.54 -21.45 0.10
N TYR A 271 3.09 -21.24 1.34
CA TYR A 271 3.03 -19.92 1.96
C TYR A 271 4.42 -19.29 2.09
N GLU A 272 5.42 -20.04 2.55
CA GLU A 272 6.79 -19.54 2.65
C GLU A 272 7.38 -19.18 1.28
N TRP A 273 7.07 -19.99 0.26
CA TRP A 273 7.41 -19.67 -1.12
C TRP A 273 6.72 -18.39 -1.59
N LEU A 274 5.42 -18.25 -1.38
CA LEU A 274 4.65 -17.05 -1.73
C LEU A 274 5.22 -15.80 -1.05
N ARG A 275 5.50 -15.89 0.25
CA ARG A 275 6.02 -14.78 1.07
C ARG A 275 7.34 -14.28 0.52
N THR A 276 8.23 -15.19 0.16
CA THR A 276 9.58 -14.87 -0.31
C THR A 276 9.57 -14.34 -1.75
N ASN A 277 8.84 -15.01 -2.63
CA ASN A 277 8.96 -14.83 -4.08
C ASN A 277 7.90 -13.91 -4.68
N VAL A 278 6.70 -13.84 -4.10
CA VAL A 278 5.54 -13.14 -4.71
C VAL A 278 5.10 -11.94 -3.89
N LEU A 279 4.81 -12.12 -2.59
CA LEU A 279 4.21 -11.06 -1.76
C LEU A 279 5.11 -9.83 -1.64
N SER A 280 6.44 -10.00 -1.69
CA SER A 280 7.40 -8.90 -1.66
C SER A 280 7.43 -8.05 -2.94
N ARG A 281 6.83 -8.54 -4.04
CA ARG A 281 6.83 -7.90 -5.37
C ARG A 281 5.52 -7.21 -5.71
N LEU A 282 4.44 -7.43 -4.95
CA LEU A 282 3.12 -6.86 -5.25
C LEU A 282 3.08 -5.33 -5.22
N GLY A 283 4.06 -4.69 -4.58
CA GLY A 283 4.21 -3.22 -4.56
C GLY A 283 5.00 -2.63 -5.72
N ASP A 284 5.62 -3.45 -6.57
CA ASP A 284 6.45 -2.99 -7.69
C ASP A 284 5.61 -2.20 -8.71
N GLU A 285 6.26 -1.26 -9.43
CA GLU A 285 5.61 -0.48 -10.50
C GLU A 285 5.03 -1.34 -11.61
N THR A 286 5.62 -2.52 -11.83
CA THR A 286 5.13 -3.51 -12.80
C THR A 286 3.92 -4.24 -12.26
N LEU A 287 2.86 -4.33 -13.07
CA LEU A 287 1.75 -5.25 -12.83
C LEU A 287 2.16 -6.65 -13.25
N TYR A 288 2.12 -7.60 -12.32
CA TYR A 288 2.36 -9.01 -12.59
C TYR A 288 1.02 -9.73 -12.74
N ILE A 289 0.51 -9.82 -13.97
CA ILE A 289 -0.71 -10.57 -14.30
C ILE A 289 -0.66 -12.00 -13.77
N GLY A 290 0.50 -12.65 -13.82
CA GLY A 290 0.69 -14.02 -13.30
C GLY A 290 0.50 -14.17 -11.79
N PHE A 291 0.45 -13.06 -11.05
CA PHE A 291 0.18 -13.02 -9.61
C PHE A 291 -1.27 -12.62 -9.29
N SER A 292 -2.17 -12.59 -10.28
CA SER A 292 -3.59 -12.32 -10.05
C SER A 292 -4.17 -13.24 -8.97
N ASN A 293 -5.07 -12.69 -8.16
CA ASN A 293 -5.76 -13.42 -7.09
C ASN A 293 -4.84 -14.09 -6.03
N VAL A 294 -3.53 -13.80 -5.99
CA VAL A 294 -2.59 -14.47 -5.08
C VAL A 294 -2.91 -14.25 -3.60
N LEU A 295 -3.52 -13.11 -3.26
CA LEU A 295 -3.92 -12.83 -1.87
C LEU A 295 -5.08 -13.72 -1.43
N ARG A 296 -5.90 -14.22 -2.35
CA ARG A 296 -6.92 -15.23 -2.06
C ARG A 296 -6.30 -16.57 -1.70
N ILE A 297 -5.17 -16.95 -2.31
CA ILE A 297 -4.42 -18.16 -1.92
C ILE A 297 -3.91 -17.99 -0.48
N LYS A 298 -3.28 -16.85 -0.19
CA LYS A 298 -2.81 -16.52 1.16
C LYS A 298 -3.94 -16.62 2.20
N GLU A 299 -5.11 -16.05 1.89
CA GLU A 299 -6.26 -16.11 2.79
C GLU A 299 -6.80 -17.53 2.96
N THR A 300 -6.82 -18.33 1.89
CA THR A 300 -7.22 -19.75 1.95
C THR A 300 -6.33 -20.54 2.91
N ILE A 301 -5.01 -20.38 2.80
CA ILE A 301 -4.04 -21.03 3.69
C ILE A 301 -4.27 -20.58 5.14
N HIS A 302 -4.41 -19.27 5.35
CA HIS A 302 -4.65 -18.70 6.68
C HIS A 302 -5.90 -19.29 7.35
N GLN A 303 -7.02 -19.38 6.62
CA GLN A 303 -8.26 -19.94 7.15
C GLN A 303 -8.15 -21.43 7.47
N ARG A 304 -7.45 -22.21 6.64
CA ARG A 304 -7.21 -23.65 6.90
C ARG A 304 -6.36 -23.89 8.14
N ILE A 305 -5.34 -23.06 8.35
CA ILE A 305 -4.50 -23.12 9.57
C ILE A 305 -5.36 -22.81 10.80
N ILE A 306 -6.18 -21.75 10.77
CA ILE A 306 -7.10 -21.41 11.86
C ILE A 306 -8.08 -22.55 12.16
N ALA A 307 -8.69 -23.13 11.12
CA ALA A 307 -9.63 -24.24 11.26
C ALA A 307 -8.97 -25.44 11.95
N THR A 308 -7.73 -25.76 11.58
CA THR A 308 -6.99 -26.88 12.19
C THR A 308 -6.66 -26.62 13.66
N ILE A 309 -6.22 -25.40 14.01
CA ILE A 309 -5.94 -25.02 15.41
C ILE A 309 -7.22 -25.13 16.25
N ASN A 310 -8.36 -24.68 15.72
CA ASN A 310 -9.64 -24.77 16.41
C ASN A 310 -10.07 -26.23 16.62
N ASP A 311 -9.85 -27.11 15.64
CA ASP A 311 -10.13 -28.54 15.76
C ASP A 311 -9.24 -29.23 16.79
N HIS A 312 -7.96 -28.88 16.86
CA HIS A 312 -7.06 -29.37 17.91
C HIS A 312 -7.51 -28.91 19.31
N ASN A 313 -7.79 -27.62 19.47
CA ASN A 313 -8.27 -27.09 20.75
C ASN A 313 -9.60 -27.74 21.18
N LYS A 314 -10.49 -28.03 20.22
CA LYS A 314 -11.74 -28.73 20.48
C LYS A 314 -11.52 -30.20 20.88
N LYS A 315 -10.58 -30.89 20.24
CA LYS A 315 -10.20 -32.26 20.60
C LYS A 315 -9.53 -32.32 21.97
N ASP A 316 -8.65 -31.39 22.29
CA ASP A 316 -8.00 -31.30 23.60
C ASP A 316 -9.02 -30.99 24.72
N LEU A 317 -10.01 -30.14 24.43
CA LEU A 317 -11.13 -29.89 25.34
C LEU A 317 -12.02 -31.12 25.53
N LEU A 318 -12.28 -31.90 24.48
CA LEU A 318 -13.09 -33.12 24.55
C LEU A 318 -12.36 -34.26 25.29
N THR A 319 -11.05 -34.39 25.08
CA THR A 319 -10.20 -35.39 25.73
C THR A 319 -10.00 -35.08 27.22
N THR A 320 -10.01 -33.79 27.59
CA THR A 320 -9.99 -33.36 29.00
C THR A 320 -11.33 -33.66 29.70
N VAL A 321 -12.45 -33.63 28.99
CA VAL A 321 -13.78 -33.97 29.55
C VAL A 321 -13.96 -35.48 29.72
N GLU A 322 -13.41 -36.30 28.84
CA GLU A 322 -13.47 -37.77 28.95
C GLU A 322 -12.49 -38.36 29.98
N THR A 323 -11.48 -37.60 30.41
CA THR A 323 -10.50 -38.03 31.43
C THR A 323 -10.77 -37.39 32.80
N THR A 324 -12.03 -37.12 33.14
CA THR A 324 -12.43 -36.67 34.49
C THR A 324 -13.41 -37.64 35.16
N THR A 325 -13.05 -38.92 35.17
CA THR A 325 -13.41 -39.85 36.25
C THR A 325 -12.20 -40.72 36.54
N GLU A 326 -11.23 -40.17 37.25
CA GLU A 326 -10.57 -40.77 38.41
C GLU A 326 -9.25 -40.07 38.72
N THR A 327 -9.11 -39.77 40.00
CA THR A 327 -7.87 -39.48 40.74
C THR A 327 -7.21 -38.11 40.53
N THR A 328 -7.64 -37.23 41.43
CA THR A 328 -6.97 -36.02 41.92
C THR A 328 -5.53 -36.26 42.39
N ALA A 329 -4.72 -35.21 42.22
CA ALA A 329 -3.50 -34.85 42.96
C ALA A 329 -2.16 -35.41 42.43
N GLU A 330 -1.42 -34.55 41.71
CA GLU A 330 -0.05 -34.09 42.07
C GLU A 330 0.60 -33.36 40.90
N THR A 331 0.42 -32.04 40.74
CA THR A 331 1.46 -31.18 40.13
C THR A 331 1.23 -29.70 40.45
N THR A 332 1.48 -29.28 41.69
CA THR A 332 1.48 -27.85 42.07
C THR A 332 2.86 -27.44 42.62
N ALA A 333 3.93 -27.72 41.87
CA ALA A 333 5.27 -27.24 42.21
C ALA A 333 5.99 -26.48 41.08
N SER A 334 5.69 -26.74 39.81
CA SER A 334 6.48 -26.19 38.69
C SER A 334 6.08 -24.78 38.21
N THR A 335 4.94 -24.23 38.63
CA THR A 335 4.42 -22.94 38.14
C THR A 335 4.91 -21.72 38.91
N LYS A 336 5.64 -21.90 40.03
CA LYS A 336 6.15 -20.78 40.83
C LYS A 336 7.51 -20.25 40.36
N GLU A 337 8.38 -21.10 39.81
CA GLU A 337 9.70 -20.66 39.31
C GLU A 337 9.59 -19.86 38.01
N PHE A 338 8.72 -20.26 37.07
CA PHE A 338 8.54 -19.55 35.80
C PHE A 338 7.95 -18.13 35.96
N LYS A 339 7.21 -17.89 37.05
CA LYS A 339 6.58 -16.59 37.31
C LYS A 339 7.57 -15.54 37.82
N LEU A 340 8.66 -15.97 38.46
CA LEU A 340 9.68 -15.06 39.00
C LEU A 340 10.62 -14.56 37.89
N GLU A 341 11.01 -15.44 36.96
CA GLU A 341 11.87 -15.06 35.83
C GLU A 341 11.19 -14.08 34.87
N MET A 342 9.90 -14.28 34.60
CA MET A 342 9.17 -13.36 33.72
C MET A 342 8.98 -11.97 34.36
N GLN A 343 8.86 -11.88 35.70
CA GLN A 343 8.80 -10.61 36.40
C GLN A 343 10.14 -9.86 36.39
N LEU A 344 11.26 -10.58 36.52
CA LEU A 344 12.60 -9.99 36.45
C LEU A 344 12.89 -9.44 35.04
N TYR A 345 12.54 -10.19 33.99
CA TYR A 345 12.69 -9.72 32.61
C TYR A 345 11.90 -8.43 32.33
N LEU A 346 10.66 -8.36 32.82
CA LEU A 346 9.80 -7.20 32.62
C LEU A 346 10.33 -5.95 33.34
N LEU A 347 10.95 -6.12 34.51
CA LEU A 347 11.64 -5.06 35.24
C LEU A 347 12.86 -4.54 34.48
N ILE A 348 13.68 -5.44 33.91
CA ILE A 348 14.87 -5.07 33.13
C ILE A 348 14.48 -4.25 31.89
N VAL A 349 13.46 -4.70 31.15
CA VAL A 349 12.95 -3.96 29.98
C VAL A 349 12.47 -2.56 30.36
N LEU A 350 11.78 -2.42 31.49
CA LEU A 350 11.29 -1.13 31.99
C LEU A 350 12.43 -0.18 32.40
N VAL A 351 13.51 -0.69 33.01
CA VAL A 351 14.68 0.13 33.35
C VAL A 351 15.40 0.61 32.08
N ILE A 352 15.56 -0.26 31.08
CA ILE A 352 16.20 0.09 29.81
C ILE A 352 15.40 1.18 29.07
N THR A 353 14.07 1.09 29.03
CA THR A 353 13.25 2.11 28.35
C THR A 353 13.32 3.46 29.05
N ILE A 354 13.30 3.49 30.39
CA ILE A 354 13.48 4.73 31.16
C ILE A 354 14.86 5.34 30.88
N PHE A 355 15.91 4.52 30.87
CA PHE A 355 17.27 4.99 30.58
C PHE A 355 17.38 5.58 29.16
N MET A 356 16.82 4.90 28.15
CA MET A 356 16.79 5.40 26.77
C MET A 356 16.02 6.72 26.65
N PHE A 357 14.90 6.87 27.38
CA PHE A 357 14.14 8.12 27.40
C PHE A 357 14.92 9.27 28.04
N LEU A 358 15.65 9.01 29.12
CA LEU A 358 16.52 10.00 29.77
C LEU A 358 17.68 10.42 28.85
N LEU A 359 18.33 9.47 28.18
CA LEU A 359 19.36 9.76 27.18
C LEU A 359 18.82 10.62 26.03
N TYR A 360 17.62 10.31 25.55
CA TYR A 360 16.97 11.11 24.51
C TYR A 360 16.68 12.54 24.98
N ARG A 361 16.17 12.72 26.21
CA ARG A 361 15.94 14.04 26.79
C ARG A 361 17.24 14.83 26.98
N LEU A 362 18.32 14.17 27.41
CA LEU A 362 19.65 14.77 27.51
C LEU A 362 20.18 15.19 26.14
N LEU A 363 20.05 14.35 25.11
CA LEU A 363 20.42 14.68 23.73
C LEU A 363 19.64 15.90 23.22
N GLN A 364 18.32 15.93 23.40
CA GLN A 364 17.51 17.09 23.03
C GLN A 364 17.93 18.36 23.78
N TYR A 365 18.24 18.24 25.08
CA TYR A 365 18.72 19.36 25.88
C TYR A 365 20.08 19.88 25.35
N CYS A 366 21.04 19.00 25.09
CA CYS A 366 22.33 19.33 24.51
C CYS A 366 22.19 20.00 23.14
N LEU A 367 21.35 19.46 22.26
CA LEU A 367 21.08 20.04 20.93
C LEU A 367 20.44 21.43 21.04
N SER A 368 19.52 21.63 21.99
CA SER A 368 18.89 22.93 22.22
C SER A 368 19.90 23.98 22.72
N LYS A 369 20.82 23.58 23.61
CA LYS A 369 21.92 24.43 24.09
C LYS A 369 22.93 24.74 22.98
N TYR A 370 23.28 23.74 22.17
CA TYR A 370 24.17 23.93 21.02
C TYR A 370 23.58 24.93 20.01
N LYS A 371 22.27 24.81 19.70
CA LYS A 371 21.57 25.79 18.85
C LYS A 371 21.60 27.20 19.44
N ARG A 372 21.39 27.36 20.75
CA ARG A 372 21.52 28.67 21.42
C ARG A 372 22.94 29.21 21.35
N TYR A 373 23.95 28.40 21.65
CA TYR A 373 25.36 28.81 21.59
C TYR A 373 25.76 29.26 20.18
N LYS A 374 25.37 28.52 19.14
CA LYS A 374 25.60 28.89 17.73
C LYS A 374 24.92 30.19 17.34
N LYS A 375 23.74 30.49 17.91
CA LYS A 375 23.06 31.78 17.70
C LYS A 375 23.83 32.94 18.35
N TYR A 376 24.37 32.75 19.57
CA TYR A 376 25.18 33.77 20.24
C TYR A 376 26.55 33.97 19.59
N SER A 377 27.18 32.92 19.06
CA SER A 377 28.47 33.06 18.36
C SER A 377 28.33 33.83 17.05
N MET A 378 27.22 33.68 16.31
CA MET A 378 26.97 34.44 15.08
C MET A 378 26.70 35.94 15.33
N LEU A 379 26.05 36.32 16.43
CA LEU A 379 25.90 37.75 16.78
C LEU A 379 27.25 38.39 17.14
N ARG A 380 28.13 37.67 17.85
CA ARG A 380 29.43 38.22 18.27
C ARG A 380 30.39 38.44 17.09
N THR A 381 30.29 37.66 16.01
CA THR A 381 31.07 37.90 14.78
C THR A 381 30.54 39.10 13.98
N TYR A 382 29.24 39.39 14.04
CA TYR A 382 28.64 40.52 13.32
C TYR A 382 29.02 41.88 13.95
N ASP A 383 29.15 41.92 15.29
CA ASP A 383 29.57 43.13 16.01
C ASP A 383 31.09 43.39 15.94
N ALA A 384 31.89 42.38 15.59
CA ALA A 384 33.34 42.52 15.44
C ALA A 384 33.77 43.05 14.06
N GLU A 385 32.89 42.98 13.06
CA GLU A 385 33.18 43.38 11.67
C GLU A 385 32.67 44.78 11.30
N ASN A 386 32.03 45.52 12.21
CA ASN A 386 31.52 46.87 11.92
C ASN A 386 31.65 47.86 13.10
N PRO A 387 32.83 48.48 13.33
CA PRO A 387 33.04 49.43 14.42
C PRO A 387 32.60 50.88 14.12
N GLU A 388 32.08 51.21 12.93
CA GLU A 388 31.82 52.60 12.56
C GLU A 388 30.42 52.84 12.01
N SER A 389 29.54 53.42 12.85
CA SER A 389 28.55 54.37 12.36
C SER A 389 28.08 55.29 13.51
N PRO A 390 28.14 56.62 13.36
CA PRO A 390 27.88 57.56 14.45
C PRO A 390 26.39 57.80 14.69
N THR A 391 26.13 58.15 15.94
CA THR A 391 24.92 58.74 16.52
C THR A 391 24.42 59.95 15.74
N THR A 392 23.18 59.90 15.25
CA THR A 392 22.37 61.08 14.92
C THR A 392 20.98 60.95 15.54
N THR A 393 20.74 61.80 16.54
CA THR A 393 19.45 62.07 17.16
C THR A 393 18.49 62.74 16.17
N PRO A 394 17.21 62.33 16.08
CA PRO A 394 16.23 63.09 15.33
C PRO A 394 15.61 64.20 16.20
N ASP A 395 15.62 65.38 15.59
CA ASP A 395 15.13 66.67 16.02
C ASP A 395 13.58 66.68 16.08
N TRP A 396 13.02 67.14 17.19
CA TRP A 396 11.58 67.23 17.44
C TRP A 396 11.11 68.67 17.29
N HIS A 397 11.07 69.21 16.07
CA HIS A 397 10.28 70.40 15.78
C HIS A 397 9.83 70.44 14.31
N SER A 398 8.57 70.85 14.10
CA SER A 398 7.86 71.15 12.85
C SER A 398 7.14 69.98 12.14
N MET A 399 5.81 69.92 12.27
CA MET A 399 4.89 70.37 11.21
C MET A 399 3.41 70.17 11.63
N THR A 400 2.64 71.20 11.32
CA THR A 400 1.23 71.47 11.59
C THR A 400 0.25 70.62 10.76
N PRO A 401 -1.04 70.52 11.15
CA PRO A 401 -2.04 69.69 10.49
C PRO A 401 -2.79 70.45 9.38
N PRO A 402 -3.39 69.76 8.40
CA PRO A 402 -4.53 70.28 7.68
C PRO A 402 -5.84 69.62 8.11
N THR A 403 -6.80 70.51 8.29
CA THR A 403 -8.24 70.39 8.46
C THR A 403 -8.93 69.61 7.34
N GLY A 404 -10.08 69.02 7.66
CA GLY A 404 -10.81 68.09 6.81
C GLY A 404 -11.80 68.71 5.82
N SER A 405 -12.54 67.83 5.15
CA SER A 405 -13.92 68.08 4.72
C SER A 405 -14.64 66.76 4.45
N SER A 406 -15.91 66.77 4.83
CA SER A 406 -16.91 65.71 4.76
C SER A 406 -17.52 65.58 3.37
N THR A 407 -17.98 64.39 3.00
CA THR A 407 -19.32 64.21 2.38
C THR A 407 -19.82 62.78 2.56
N ASN A 408 -20.99 62.68 3.20
CA ASN A 408 -21.89 61.54 3.22
C ASN A 408 -22.40 61.21 1.81
N THR A 409 -22.62 59.93 1.50
CA THR A 409 -23.83 59.52 0.75
C THR A 409 -24.22 58.09 1.12
N GLN A 410 -25.46 57.95 1.59
CA GLN A 410 -26.20 56.70 1.78
C GLN A 410 -26.56 56.08 0.41
N GLY A 411 -26.66 54.76 0.36
CA GLY A 411 -27.19 54.06 -0.82
C GLY A 411 -27.34 52.57 -0.58
N SER A 412 -28.40 52.19 0.13
CA SER A 412 -28.92 50.82 0.16
C SER A 412 -29.44 50.42 -1.22
N THR A 413 -29.09 49.25 -1.73
CA THR A 413 -29.93 48.54 -2.70
C THR A 413 -29.81 47.04 -2.51
N VAL A 414 -30.94 46.45 -2.14
CA VAL A 414 -31.29 45.04 -2.11
C VAL A 414 -31.50 44.59 -3.56
N ILE A 415 -30.91 43.48 -3.98
CA ILE A 415 -31.36 42.73 -5.16
C ILE A 415 -31.63 41.30 -4.72
N ASN A 416 -32.93 40.99 -4.61
CA ASN A 416 -33.47 39.65 -4.75
C ASN A 416 -33.36 39.25 -6.23
N MET A 417 -32.90 38.03 -6.51
CA MET A 417 -33.30 37.32 -7.72
C MET A 417 -33.89 35.98 -7.29
N GLU A 418 -35.21 35.94 -7.45
CA GLU A 418 -36.08 34.79 -7.38
C GLU A 418 -36.07 34.08 -8.74
N HIS A 419 -36.43 32.79 -8.68
CA HIS A 419 -36.75 31.83 -9.72
C HIS A 419 -37.00 32.34 -11.15
N ASP A 420 -36.50 31.57 -12.12
CA ASP A 420 -37.42 30.97 -13.10
C ASP A 420 -36.95 29.59 -13.57
N THR A 421 -37.87 28.65 -13.42
CA THR A 421 -37.94 27.32 -14.00
C THR A 421 -38.51 27.39 -15.40
N HIS A 422 -37.89 26.70 -16.36
CA HIS A 422 -38.61 26.05 -17.45
C HIS A 422 -37.86 24.81 -17.93
#